data_AF-A0A6T9Y659-F1
#
_entry.id   AF-A0A6T9Y659-F1
#
_cell.length_a   1.000
_cell.length_b   1.000
_cell.length_c   1.000
_cell.angle_alpha   90.00
_cell.angle_beta   90.00
_cell.angle_gamma   90.00
#
_symmetry.space_group_name_H-M   'P 1'
#
loop_
_entity.id
_entity.type
_entity.pdbx_description
1 polymer ?
#
loop_
_entity_poly.entity_id
_entity_poly.type
_entity_poly.pdbx_seq_one_letter_code
_entity_poly.pdbx_strand_id
1 'polypeptide(L)'
;MIPSTDGRFWCTGKNGVIRSETWIEPQGYGREEENVPGTRLCGNSDFITEFLDNHPDDCLVISVAVRRSVPKYMEKEEDYLSYVEPYVRFYLMEKDGVARSI
;
A
#
# COMPACT_ATOMS: atom_id res chain seq x y z
N MET A 1 19.67 5.36 -4.54
CA MET A 1 18.37 5.88 -4.05
C MET A 1 18.61 7.25 -3.40
N ILE A 2 17.84 8.27 -3.79
CA ILE A 2 18.03 9.67 -3.32
C ILE A 2 16.79 10.06 -2.49
N PRO A 3 16.94 10.43 -1.21
CA PRO A 3 15.82 10.87 -0.37
C PRO A 3 15.36 12.28 -0.74
N SER A 4 14.05 12.54 -0.57
CA SER A 4 13.48 13.89 -0.60
C SER A 4 13.90 14.71 0.62
N THR A 5 13.70 16.03 0.54
CA THR A 5 14.03 16.98 1.61
C THR A 5 13.31 16.70 2.93
N ASP A 6 12.13 16.09 2.88
CA ASP A 6 11.36 15.69 4.07
C ASP A 6 11.63 14.25 4.52
N GLY A 7 12.50 13.51 3.81
CA GLY A 7 12.87 12.12 4.13
C GLY A 7 11.73 11.11 3.99
N ARG A 8 10.60 11.48 3.38
CA ARG A 8 9.43 10.62 3.23
C ARG A 8 9.32 9.99 1.85
N PHE A 9 10.11 10.45 0.89
CA PHE A 9 10.15 9.93 -0.45
C PHE A 9 11.57 9.55 -0.79
N TRP A 10 11.71 8.50 -1.59
CA TRP A 10 12.99 8.12 -2.15
C TRP A 10 12.82 7.79 -3.63
N CYS A 11 13.72 8.32 -4.44
CA CYS A 11 13.73 8.05 -5.87
C CYS A 11 14.85 7.06 -6.22
N THR A 12 14.54 6.14 -7.13
CA THR A 12 15.47 5.18 -7.76
C THR A 12 15.38 5.34 -9.27
N GLY A 13 16.51 5.23 -9.98
CA GLY A 13 16.55 5.48 -11.42
C GLY A 13 15.91 6.81 -11.86
N LYS A 14 15.21 6.78 -13.00
CA LYS A 14 14.47 7.94 -13.54
C LYS A 14 13.06 8.08 -12.99
N ASN A 15 12.39 6.95 -12.72
CA ASN A 15 10.96 6.93 -12.44
C ASN A 15 10.60 6.13 -11.18
N GLY A 16 11.52 5.39 -10.58
CA GLY A 16 11.24 4.60 -9.38
C GLY A 16 11.01 5.51 -8.18
N VAL A 17 9.90 5.32 -7.49
CA VAL A 17 9.54 6.12 -6.31
C VAL A 17 9.06 5.20 -5.21
N ILE A 18 9.57 5.43 -4.00
CA ILE A 18 9.06 4.88 -2.75
C ILE A 18 8.60 6.05 -1.86
N ARG A 19 7.48 5.88 -1.15
CA ARG A 19 6.91 6.85 -0.22
C ARG A 19 6.59 6.18 1.11
N SER A 20 6.98 6.81 2.20
CA SER A 20 6.50 6.46 3.54
C SER A 20 5.23 7.25 3.85
N GLU A 21 4.15 6.53 4.17
CA GLU A 21 2.89 7.10 4.60
C GLU A 21 2.61 6.69 6.04
N THR A 22 2.29 7.69 6.86
CA THR A 22 1.84 7.53 8.25
C THR A 22 0.47 8.16 8.38
N TRP A 23 -0.48 7.43 8.95
CA TRP A 23 -1.82 7.95 9.22
C TRP A 23 -2.30 7.50 10.60
N ILE A 24 -3.40 8.10 11.06
CA ILE A 24 -4.13 7.66 12.25
C ILE A 24 -5.54 7.36 11.75
N GLU A 25 -6.04 6.17 12.03
CA GLU A 25 -7.36 5.72 11.66
C GLU A 25 -8.16 5.40 12.93
N PRO A 26 -9.35 5.99 13.12
CA PRO A 26 -10.24 5.57 14.17
C PRO A 26 -10.75 4.14 13.88
N GLN A 27 -10.61 3.25 14.85
CA GLN A 27 -11.18 1.90 14.82
C GLN A 27 -12.11 1.69 16.01
N GLY A 28 -13.19 0.94 15.81
CA GLY A 28 -14.21 0.70 16.84
C GLY A 28 -15.47 1.54 16.63
N TYR A 29 -16.36 1.52 17.62
CA TYR A 29 -17.63 2.24 17.55
C TYR A 29 -17.94 2.96 18.88
N GLY A 30 -18.30 4.24 18.79
CA GLY A 30 -18.81 5.01 19.92
C GLY A 30 -17.76 5.22 21.02
N ARG A 31 -18.03 4.70 22.23
CA ARG A 31 -17.13 4.88 23.38
C ARG A 31 -15.89 3.98 23.33
N GLU A 32 -15.89 2.98 22.44
CA GLU A 32 -14.75 2.07 22.20
C GLU A 32 -13.99 2.45 20.93
N GLU A 33 -14.22 3.66 20.38
CA GLU A 33 -13.45 4.17 19.25
C GLU A 33 -12.05 4.58 19.71
N GLU A 34 -11.04 3.92 19.16
CA GLU A 34 -9.63 4.18 19.44
C GLU A 34 -8.90 4.66 18.18
N ASN A 35 -7.97 5.59 18.36
CA ASN A 35 -7.10 6.07 17.29
C ASN A 35 -5.92 5.12 17.11
N VAL A 36 -5.95 4.33 16.03
CA VAL A 36 -4.88 3.38 15.72
C VAL A 36 -3.92 4.02 14.71
N PRO A 37 -2.63 4.18 15.05
CA PRO A 37 -1.64 4.66 14.11
C PRO A 37 -1.28 3.57 13.09
N GLY A 38 -1.23 3.94 11.80
CA GLY A 38 -0.81 3.11 10.69
C GLY A 38 0.44 3.67 10.01
N THR A 39 1.30 2.79 9.50
CA THR A 39 2.44 3.16 8.66
C THR A 39 2.58 2.16 7.52
N ARG A 40 2.83 2.65 6.30
CA ARG A 40 3.13 1.81 5.13
C ARG A 40 4.17 2.45 4.21
N LEU A 41 4.89 1.60 3.49
CA LEU A 41 5.70 2.02 2.36
C LEU A 41 4.93 1.75 1.07
N CYS A 42 4.83 2.75 0.20
CA CYS A 42 4.22 2.66 -1.12
C CYS A 42 5.27 2.88 -2.18
N GLY A 43 5.53 1.86 -3.00
CA GLY A 43 6.36 1.95 -4.19
C GLY A 43 5.53 1.95 -5.48
N ASN A 44 6.06 2.52 -6.56
CA ASN A 44 5.49 2.29 -7.90
C ASN A 44 6.11 1.05 -8.57
N SER A 45 5.55 0.65 -9.72
CA SER A 45 6.06 -0.51 -10.47
C SER A 45 7.53 -0.37 -10.85
N ASP A 46 7.97 0.83 -11.23
CA ASP A 46 9.36 1.08 -11.64
C ASP A 46 10.34 0.85 -10.48
N PHE A 47 9.96 1.24 -9.26
CA PHE A 47 10.72 0.91 -8.05
C PHE A 47 10.79 -0.60 -7.82
N ILE A 48 9.65 -1.30 -7.92
CA ILE A 48 9.60 -2.75 -7.66
C ILE A 48 10.51 -3.50 -8.66
N THR A 49 10.44 -3.14 -9.95
CA THR A 49 11.30 -3.74 -10.98
C THR A 49 12.77 -3.49 -10.68
N GLU A 50 13.18 -2.24 -10.43
CA GLU A 50 14.58 -1.91 -10.12
C GLU A 50 15.05 -2.58 -8.82
N PHE A 51 14.17 -2.73 -7.83
CA PHE A 51 14.48 -3.45 -6.59
C PHE A 51 14.77 -4.93 -6.87
N LEU A 52 13.90 -5.61 -7.61
CA LEU A 52 14.09 -7.03 -7.94
C LEU A 52 15.31 -7.27 -8.84
N ASP A 53 15.59 -6.36 -9.78
CA ASP A 53 16.78 -6.44 -10.65
C ASP A 53 18.10 -6.34 -9.86
N ASN A 54 18.14 -5.47 -8.85
CA ASN A 54 19.33 -5.30 -8.00
C ASN A 54 19.46 -6.37 -6.90
N HIS A 55 18.38 -7.08 -6.60
CA HIS A 55 18.31 -8.07 -5.53
C HIS A 55 17.78 -9.42 -6.06
N PRO A 56 18.48 -10.06 -7.01
CA PRO A 56 17.94 -11.19 -7.77
C PRO A 56 17.72 -12.45 -6.94
N ASP A 57 18.29 -12.54 -5.74
CA ASP A 57 18.16 -13.69 -4.84
C ASP A 57 17.28 -13.41 -3.62
N ASP A 58 16.76 -12.18 -3.49
CA ASP A 58 15.84 -11.80 -2.42
C ASP A 58 14.38 -11.99 -2.87
N CYS A 59 13.51 -12.31 -1.91
CA CYS A 59 12.07 -12.42 -2.15
C CYS A 59 11.35 -11.21 -1.55
N LEU A 60 10.56 -10.49 -2.36
CA LEU A 60 9.71 -9.41 -1.88
C LEU A 60 8.26 -9.90 -1.69
N VAL A 61 7.75 -9.78 -0.48
CA VAL A 61 6.32 -10.02 -0.19
C VAL A 61 5.57 -8.71 -0.27
N ILE A 62 4.59 -8.63 -1.18
CA ILE A 62 3.79 -7.42 -1.40
C ILE A 62 2.35 -7.68 -0.98
N SER A 63 1.80 -6.77 -0.17
CA SER A 63 0.36 -6.71 0.13
C SER A 63 -0.31 -5.73 -0.84
N VAL A 64 -1.31 -6.20 -1.57
CA VAL A 64 -2.07 -5.37 -2.53
C VAL A 64 -3.47 -5.14 -1.99
N ALA A 65 -3.82 -3.88 -1.79
CA ALA A 65 -5.19 -3.47 -1.47
C ALA A 65 -5.86 -2.88 -2.72
N VAL A 66 -7.02 -3.41 -3.10
CA VAL A 66 -7.83 -2.91 -4.21
C VAL A 66 -9.02 -2.17 -3.64
N ARG A 67 -9.04 -0.84 -3.80
CA ARG A 67 -10.13 0.02 -3.33
C ARG A 67 -11.00 0.47 -4.51
N ARG A 68 -12.32 0.41 -4.36
CA ARG A 68 -13.26 1.06 -5.28
C ARG A 68 -13.41 2.51 -4.87
N SER A 69 -13.21 3.45 -5.79
CA SER A 69 -13.56 4.85 -5.57
C SER A 69 -15.08 5.00 -5.62
N VAL A 70 -15.70 5.36 -4.50
CA VAL A 70 -17.14 5.64 -4.46
C VAL A 70 -17.38 7.02 -5.09
N PRO A 71 -18.37 7.18 -5.98
CA PRO A 71 -18.75 8.50 -6.49
C PRO A 71 -19.23 9.41 -5.34
N LYS A 72 -18.79 10.67 -5.32
CA LYS A 72 -19.04 11.65 -4.24
C LYS A 72 -20.52 11.82 -3.83
N TYR A 73 -21.47 11.47 -4.70
CA TYR A 73 -22.90 11.58 -4.40
C TYR A 73 -23.44 10.43 -3.52
N MET A 74 -22.68 9.34 -3.36
CA MET A 74 -23.05 8.18 -2.52
C MET A 74 -22.43 8.22 -1.12
N GLU A 75 -21.57 9.19 -0.79
CA GLU A 75 -20.92 9.29 0.53
C GLU A 75 -21.89 9.63 1.68
N LYS A 76 -23.14 10.01 1.39
CA LYS A 76 -24.12 10.49 2.37
C LYS A 76 -25.14 9.45 2.84
N GLU A 77 -25.16 8.26 2.26
CA GLU A 77 -26.04 7.20 2.76
C GLU A 77 -25.34 6.49 3.94
N GLU A 78 -25.77 6.85 5.16
CA GLU A 78 -25.33 6.27 6.44
C GLU A 78 -25.48 4.74 6.52
N ASP A 79 -26.20 4.13 5.57
CA ASP A 79 -26.45 2.70 5.46
C ASP A 79 -25.43 1.93 4.62
N TYR A 80 -24.44 2.59 4.00
CA TYR A 80 -23.37 1.85 3.32
C TYR A 80 -22.35 1.36 4.35
N LEU A 81 -22.80 0.39 5.15
CA LEU A 81 -21.99 -0.45 6.02
C LEU A 81 -20.65 -0.67 5.34
N SER A 82 -19.60 -0.20 6.01
CA SER A 82 -18.20 -0.49 5.77
C SER A 82 -18.11 -1.94 5.34
N TYR A 83 -18.03 -2.18 4.03
CA TYR A 83 -17.84 -3.53 3.54
C TYR A 83 -16.49 -3.93 4.11
N VAL A 84 -16.51 -4.77 5.14
CA VAL A 84 -15.33 -5.24 5.86
C VAL A 84 -14.42 -5.81 4.79
N GLU A 85 -13.37 -5.09 4.41
CA GLU A 85 -12.43 -5.50 3.36
C GLU A 85 -11.78 -6.81 3.81
N PRO A 86 -12.01 -7.98 3.18
CA PRO A 86 -11.38 -9.20 3.64
C PRO A 86 -10.60 -9.83 2.51
N TYR A 87 -9.73 -9.09 1.82
CA TYR A 87 -8.81 -9.71 0.86
C TYR A 87 -7.47 -9.01 0.88
N VAL A 88 -6.76 -9.08 2.01
CA VAL A 88 -5.30 -9.02 1.96
C VAL A 88 -4.85 -10.26 1.20
N ARG A 89 -4.64 -10.10 -0.10
CA ARG A 89 -4.07 -11.16 -0.94
C ARG A 89 -2.56 -10.97 -0.92
N PHE A 90 -1.87 -11.98 -0.40
CA PHE A 90 -0.42 -12.04 -0.47
C PHE A 90 -0.06 -12.60 -1.83
N TYR A 91 0.73 -11.83 -2.58
CA TYR A 91 1.29 -12.27 -3.84
C TYR A 91 2.77 -12.53 -3.66
N LEU A 92 3.23 -13.69 -4.10
CA LEU A 92 4.63 -13.95 -4.29
C LEU A 92 5.01 -13.50 -5.71
N MET A 93 5.94 -12.56 -5.79
CA MET A 93 6.58 -12.18 -7.05
C MET A 93 7.81 -13.07 -7.23
N GLU A 94 7.81 -13.90 -8.25
CA GLU A 94 9.01 -14.67 -8.63
C GLU A 94 9.90 -13.87 -9.59
N LYS A 95 11.09 -14.39 -9.92
CA LYS A 95 12.09 -13.71 -10.77
C LYS A 95 11.58 -13.37 -12.19
N ASP A 96 10.44 -13.93 -12.60
CA ASP A 96 9.76 -13.63 -13.87
C ASP A 96 8.85 -12.39 -13.82
N GLY A 97 8.70 -11.76 -12.65
CA GLY A 97 7.83 -10.60 -12.45
C GLY A 97 6.34 -10.94 -12.46
N VAL A 98 5.97 -12.23 -12.46
CA VAL A 98 4.58 -12.67 -12.46
C VAL A 98 4.11 -12.87 -11.02
N ALA A 99 3.05 -12.14 -10.64
CA ALA A 99 2.39 -12.27 -9.35
C ALA A 99 1.64 -13.59 -9.26
N ARG A 100 2.04 -14.46 -8.33
CA ARG A 100 1.31 -15.70 -8.00
C ARG A 100 0.63 -15.54 -6.64
N SER A 101 -0.65 -15.91 -6.54
CA SER A 101 -1.36 -15.92 -5.26
C SER A 101 -0.84 -17.06 -4.39
N ILE A 102 -0.60 -16.78 -3.11
CA ILE A 102 -0.28 -17.78 -2.09
C ILE A 102 -1.58 -18.33 -1.48
#